data_AF-A0A523MAE1-F1
#
_entry.id   AF-A0A523MAE1-F1
#
_cell.length_a   1.000
_cell.length_b   1.000
_cell.length_c   1.000
_cell.angle_alpha   90.00
_cell.angle_beta   90.00
_cell.angle_gamma   90.00
#
_symmetry.space_group_name_H-M   'P 1'
#
loop_
_entity.id
_entity.type
_entity.pdbx_description
1 polymer ?
#
loop_
_entity_poly.entity_id
_entity_poly.type
_entity_poly.pdbx_seq_one_letter_code
_entity_poly.pdbx_strand_id
1 'polypeptide(L)'
;MEKSRWGVKLVKTAGFRHNDKGERRFLFSSHNKPFAVKLSMPTDLEHNQIYYSANKMYPEVRVSEAACKLLVEIPKAFMGMALKDIVKEAKEQGVTMVDEEFTKAFNERWKAKQEICCQTAKLLADLSHRK
;
A
#
# COMPACT_ATOMS: atom_id res chain seq x y z
N MET A 1 14.65 -19.62 -20.70
CA MET A 1 13.44 -20.39 -20.33
C MET A 1 13.91 -21.64 -19.61
N GLU A 2 13.92 -21.65 -18.28
CA GLU A 2 14.42 -22.78 -17.48
C GLU A 2 13.23 -23.64 -17.04
N LYS A 3 13.09 -24.82 -17.63
CA LYS A 3 12.04 -25.79 -17.27
C LYS A 3 12.53 -26.59 -16.05
N SER A 4 11.86 -26.44 -14.91
CA SER A 4 12.07 -27.31 -13.76
C SER A 4 11.60 -28.74 -14.06
N ARG A 5 12.41 -29.72 -13.66
CA ARG A 5 12.28 -31.18 -13.91
C ARG A 5 10.98 -31.84 -13.41
N TRP A 6 10.12 -31.11 -12.72
CA TRP A 6 8.83 -31.57 -12.22
C TRP A 6 7.77 -30.66 -12.84
N GLY A 7 6.87 -31.21 -13.64
CA GLY A 7 5.91 -30.50 -14.52
C GLY A 7 4.88 -29.60 -13.84
N VAL A 8 5.15 -29.07 -12.65
CA VAL A 8 4.33 -28.05 -12.00
C VAL A 8 4.79 -26.70 -12.49
N LYS A 9 3.92 -26.02 -13.24
CA LYS A 9 4.07 -24.61 -13.57
C LYS A 9 4.08 -23.84 -12.24
N LEU A 10 5.24 -23.38 -11.81
CA LEU A 10 5.39 -22.51 -10.63
C LEU A 10 4.72 -21.17 -10.93
N VAL A 11 3.40 -21.09 -10.71
CA VAL A 11 2.70 -19.82 -10.72
C VAL A 11 3.06 -19.13 -9.42
N LYS A 12 3.94 -18.13 -9.50
CA LYS A 12 4.25 -17.24 -8.39
C LYS A 12 3.01 -16.40 -8.09
N THR A 13 2.12 -16.88 -7.24
CA THR A 13 1.00 -16.08 -6.72
C THR A 13 1.43 -15.46 -5.39
N ALA A 14 1.64 -14.15 -5.40
CA ALA A 14 1.88 -13.36 -4.20
C ALA A 14 0.76 -12.33 -4.05
N GLY A 15 0.21 -12.17 -2.85
CA GLY A 15 -0.87 -11.20 -2.62
C GLY A 15 -1.38 -11.12 -1.19
N PHE A 16 -2.01 -9.99 -0.86
CA PHE A 16 -2.69 -9.78 0.42
C PHE A 16 -4.04 -10.52 0.45
N ARG A 17 -4.31 -11.26 1.52
CA ARG A 17 -5.60 -11.90 1.79
C ARG A 17 -5.99 -11.77 3.25
N HIS A 18 -7.27 -11.93 3.54
CA HIS A 18 -7.78 -12.11 4.90
C HIS A 18 -7.90 -13.60 5.23
N ASN A 19 -7.69 -13.98 6.49
CA ASN A 19 -8.06 -15.31 6.98
C ASN A 19 -9.54 -15.34 7.42
N ASP A 20 -10.00 -16.50 7.87
CA ASP A 20 -11.37 -16.69 8.39
C ASP A 20 -11.67 -15.85 9.65
N LYS A 21 -10.63 -15.28 10.29
CA LYS A 21 -10.73 -14.38 11.45
C LYS A 21 -10.60 -12.89 11.08
N GLY A 22 -10.52 -12.55 9.79
CA GLY A 22 -10.40 -11.16 9.31
C GLY A 22 -8.98 -10.54 9.34
N GLU A 23 -7.96 -11.23 9.83
CA GLU A 23 -6.58 -10.75 9.90
C GLU A 23 -5.95 -10.65 8.50
N ARG A 24 -5.34 -9.49 8.19
CA ARG A 24 -4.63 -9.25 6.91
C ARG A 24 -3.28 -9.97 6.91
N ARG A 25 -3.02 -10.81 5.91
CA ARG A 25 -1.76 -11.55 5.73
C ARG A 25 -1.27 -11.45 4.29
N PHE A 26 0.05 -11.50 4.11
CA PHE A 26 0.65 -11.58 2.78
C PHE A 26 1.03 -13.03 2.48
N LEU A 27 0.48 -13.60 1.39
CA LEU A 27 0.80 -14.96 0.96
C LEU A 27 1.94 -14.92 -0.04
N PHE A 28 2.90 -15.82 0.15
CA PHE A 28 3.93 -16.13 -0.84
C PHE A 28 3.75 -17.58 -1.31
N SER A 29 3.70 -17.79 -2.63
CA SER A 29 3.75 -19.12 -3.25
C SER A 29 4.93 -19.19 -4.22
N SER A 30 6.08 -19.71 -3.75
CA SER A 30 7.15 -20.21 -4.63
C SER A 30 7.36 -21.72 -4.50
N HIS A 31 6.77 -22.35 -3.48
CA HIS A 31 6.83 -23.78 -3.22
C HIS A 31 5.42 -24.29 -2.95
N ASN A 32 5.23 -25.59 -3.12
CA ASN A 32 3.97 -26.36 -3.09
C ASN A 32 3.02 -26.12 -1.87
N LYS A 33 3.40 -25.30 -0.89
CA LYS A 33 2.58 -24.93 0.27
C LYS A 33 2.60 -23.40 0.46
N PRO A 34 1.44 -22.73 0.40
CA PRO A 34 1.34 -21.31 0.74
C PRO A 34 1.73 -21.11 2.21
N PHE A 35 2.62 -20.17 2.50
CA PHE A 35 2.87 -19.72 3.87
C PHE A 35 2.45 -18.26 4.01
N ALA A 36 1.88 -17.94 5.18
CA ALA A 36 1.34 -16.63 5.48
C ALA A 36 2.23 -15.92 6.50
N VAL A 37 2.75 -14.77 6.12
CA VAL A 37 3.51 -13.91 7.05
C VAL A 37 2.51 -13.03 7.79
N LYS A 38 2.59 -13.03 9.13
CA LYS A 38 1.82 -12.09 9.96
C LYS A 38 2.38 -10.69 9.74
N LEU A 39 1.50 -9.75 9.40
CA LEU A 39 1.86 -8.34 9.41
C LEU A 39 1.91 -7.91 10.87
N SER A 40 2.97 -7.20 11.27
CA SER A 40 3.07 -6.65 12.62
C SER A 40 1.93 -5.66 12.84
N MET A 41 1.23 -5.79 13.96
CA MET A 41 0.30 -4.76 14.38
C MET A 41 1.08 -3.49 14.68
N PRO A 42 0.55 -2.33 14.32
CA PRO A 42 1.23 -1.08 14.57
C PRO A 42 1.45 -0.83 16.06
N THR A 43 2.68 -0.51 16.43
CA THR A 43 3.03 -0.15 17.82
C THR A 43 3.10 1.36 17.97
N ASP A 44 2.84 1.91 19.15
CA ASP A 44 2.98 3.34 19.44
C ASP A 44 4.38 3.91 19.12
N LEU A 45 5.42 3.08 19.19
CA LEU A 45 6.76 3.51 18.76
C LEU A 45 6.84 3.89 17.27
N GLU A 46 5.96 3.35 16.43
CA GLU A 46 6.00 3.51 14.98
C GLU A 46 5.43 4.88 14.54
N HIS A 47 4.43 5.43 15.23
CA HIS A 47 3.89 6.75 14.87
C HIS A 47 4.93 7.86 15.05
N ASN A 48 5.70 7.80 16.14
CA ASN A 48 6.77 8.76 16.41
C ASN A 48 7.87 8.69 15.35
N GLN A 49 8.29 7.48 14.97
CA GLN A 49 9.29 7.30 13.92
C GLN A 49 8.84 7.91 12.59
N ILE A 50 7.57 7.74 12.24
CA ILE A 50 7.00 8.30 11.00
C ILE A 50 6.95 9.83 11.10
N TYR A 51 6.48 10.38 12.21
CA TYR A 51 6.44 11.83 12.44
C TYR A 51 7.82 12.47 12.28
N TYR A 52 8.83 11.95 12.99
CA TYR A 52 10.20 12.46 12.91
C TYR A 52 10.80 12.28 11.51
N SER A 53 10.59 11.12 10.88
CA SER A 53 11.15 10.84 9.55
C SER A 53 10.51 11.72 8.46
N ALA A 54 9.19 11.92 8.51
CA ALA A 54 8.45 12.74 7.55
C ALA A 54 8.86 14.21 7.65
N ASN A 55 8.81 14.78 8.86
CA ASN A 55 9.16 16.18 9.09
C ASN A 55 10.65 16.48 8.86
N LYS A 56 11.52 15.48 9.01
CA LYS A 56 12.95 15.59 8.68
C LYS A 56 13.21 15.55 7.17
N MET A 57 12.54 14.64 6.45
CA MET A 57 12.76 14.48 5.01
C MET A 57 12.06 15.56 4.17
N TYR A 58 10.90 16.03 4.61
CA TYR A 58 10.07 17.00 3.89
C TYR A 58 9.77 18.21 4.78
N PRO A 59 10.77 19.06 5.07
CA PRO A 59 10.58 20.24 5.94
C PRO A 59 9.54 21.24 5.41
N GLU A 60 9.25 21.19 4.10
CA GLU A 60 8.29 22.07 3.43
C GLU A 60 6.82 21.69 3.64
N VAL A 61 6.53 20.43 3.98
CA VAL A 61 5.17 19.96 4.30
C VAL A 61 5.22 19.24 5.64
N ARG A 62 4.71 19.89 6.69
CA ARG A 62 4.70 19.31 8.04
C ARG A 62 3.55 18.34 8.19
N VAL A 63 3.81 17.17 8.76
CA VAL A 63 2.80 16.15 9.05
C VAL A 63 2.45 16.20 10.53
N SER A 64 1.15 16.24 10.85
CA SER A 64 0.68 16.23 12.23
C SER A 64 0.72 14.81 12.83
N GLU A 65 0.81 14.72 14.15
CA GLU A 65 0.86 13.43 14.86
C GLU A 65 -0.44 12.62 14.67
N ALA A 66 -1.58 13.32 14.55
CA ALA A 66 -2.87 12.70 14.27
C ALA A 66 -2.89 12.03 12.88
N ALA A 67 -2.31 12.68 11.86
CA ALA A 67 -2.16 12.08 10.54
C ALA A 67 -1.26 10.84 10.57
N CYS A 68 -0.18 10.85 11.37
CA CYS A 68 0.73 9.72 11.48
C CYS A 68 0.03 8.45 12.00
N LYS A 69 -0.96 8.56 12.89
CA LYS A 69 -1.73 7.38 13.37
C LYS A 69 -2.48 6.65 12.25
N LEU A 70 -2.96 7.38 11.25
CA LEU A 70 -3.61 6.78 10.07
C LEU A 70 -2.58 6.15 9.12
N LEU A 71 -1.40 6.76 9.00
CA LEU A 71 -0.33 6.27 8.13
C LEU A 71 0.32 4.98 8.64
N VAL A 72 0.24 4.73 9.93
CA VAL A 72 0.77 3.55 10.61
C VAL A 72 0.09 2.24 10.17
N GLU A 73 -1.11 2.28 9.60
CA GLU A 73 -1.74 1.10 8.98
C GLU A 73 -1.01 0.61 7.71
N ILE A 74 -0.18 1.47 7.11
CA ILE A 74 0.58 1.16 5.90
C ILE A 74 1.81 0.33 6.28
N PRO A 75 2.06 -0.83 5.63
CA PRO A 75 3.25 -1.61 5.92
C PRO A 75 4.54 -0.82 5.66
N LYS A 76 5.54 -0.97 6.53
CA LYS A 76 6.82 -0.23 6.49
C LYS A 76 7.50 -0.18 5.12
N ALA A 77 7.43 -1.27 4.35
CA ALA A 77 8.02 -1.34 3.01
C ALA A 77 7.46 -0.27 2.03
N PHE A 78 6.23 0.21 2.26
CA PHE A 78 5.55 1.17 1.38
C PHE A 78 5.56 2.61 1.93
N MET A 79 6.02 2.82 3.17
CA MET A 79 5.98 4.14 3.81
C MET A 79 6.73 5.21 3.02
N GLY A 80 7.91 4.89 2.47
CA GLY A 80 8.67 5.85 1.66
C GLY A 80 7.97 6.26 0.36
N MET A 81 7.14 5.38 -0.21
CA MET A 81 6.37 5.68 -1.42
C MET A 81 5.12 6.48 -1.06
N ALA A 82 4.40 6.06 -0.02
CA ALA A 82 3.21 6.76 0.48
C ALA A 82 3.52 8.21 0.88
N LEU A 83 4.61 8.44 1.63
CA LEU A 83 5.02 9.80 2.02
C LEU A 83 5.35 10.68 0.81
N LYS A 84 6.00 10.12 -0.21
CA LYS A 84 6.29 10.86 -1.46
C LYS A 84 5.01 11.28 -2.17
N ASP A 85 4.04 10.38 -2.28
CA ASP A 85 2.77 10.66 -2.95
C ASP A 85 1.94 11.70 -2.17
N ILE A 86 1.87 11.58 -0.85
CA ILE A 86 1.17 12.53 0.03
C ILE A 86 1.79 13.93 -0.08
N VAL A 87 3.13 14.03 0.00
CA VAL A 87 3.83 15.33 -0.10
C VAL A 87 3.66 15.93 -1.50
N LYS A 88 3.68 15.10 -2.55
CA LYS A 88 3.43 15.57 -3.91
C LYS A 88 2.03 16.18 -4.03
N GLU A 89 1.01 15.49 -3.54
CA GLU A 89 -0.37 15.97 -3.61
C GLU A 89 -0.59 17.20 -2.71
N ALA A 90 0.03 17.25 -1.53
CA ALA A 90 0.00 18.42 -0.66
C ALA A 90 0.60 19.65 -1.35
N LYS A 91 1.73 19.49 -2.06
CA LYS A 91 2.34 20.57 -2.86
C LYS A 91 1.46 21.02 -4.02
N GLU A 92 0.83 20.09 -4.73
CA GLU A 92 -0.09 20.41 -5.82
C GLU A 92 -1.31 21.21 -5.33
N GLN A 93 -1.78 20.95 -4.11
CA GLN A 93 -2.88 21.68 -3.48
C GLN A 93 -2.42 22.93 -2.70
N GLY A 94 -1.12 23.18 -2.60
CA GLY A 94 -0.56 24.31 -1.84
C GLY A 94 -0.69 24.18 -0.32
N VAL A 95 -0.91 22.96 0.19
CA VAL A 95 -1.09 22.68 1.62
C VAL A 95 0.28 22.44 2.27
N THR A 96 0.58 23.21 3.32
CA THR A 96 1.85 23.14 4.06
C THR A 96 1.77 22.27 5.33
N MET A 97 0.56 21.94 5.78
CA MET A 97 0.30 21.13 6.97
C MET A 97 -0.66 19.99 6.64
N VAL A 98 -0.20 18.75 6.84
CA VAL A 98 -0.97 17.54 6.60
C VAL A 98 -1.59 17.08 7.91
N ASP A 99 -2.91 17.27 8.00
CA ASP A 99 -3.73 16.84 9.12
C ASP A 99 -4.47 15.52 8.86
N GLU A 100 -5.20 15.06 9.87
CA GLU A 100 -5.98 13.83 9.82
C GLU A 100 -7.03 13.88 8.69
N GLU A 101 -7.72 15.01 8.52
CA GLU A 101 -8.74 15.21 7.49
C GLU A 101 -8.15 15.12 6.08
N PHE A 102 -6.99 15.73 5.86
CA PHE A 102 -6.28 15.65 4.58
C PHE A 102 -5.92 14.20 4.25
N THR A 103 -5.44 13.46 5.25
CA THR A 103 -5.04 12.07 5.10
C THR A 103 -6.23 11.16 4.79
N LYS A 104 -7.38 11.38 5.42
CA LYS A 104 -8.63 10.66 5.12
C LYS A 104 -9.09 10.94 3.69
N ALA A 105 -9.16 12.21 3.30
CA ALA A 105 -9.57 12.61 1.96
C ALA A 105 -8.61 12.07 0.89
N PHE A 106 -7.30 12.06 1.16
CA PHE A 106 -6.29 11.44 0.30
C PHE A 106 -6.56 9.95 0.12
N ASN A 107 -6.81 9.21 1.20
CA ASN A 107 -7.06 7.76 1.15
C ASN A 107 -8.33 7.43 0.35
N GLU A 108 -9.39 8.24 0.47
CA GLU A 108 -10.61 8.09 -0.34
C GLU A 108 -10.34 8.31 -1.83
N ARG A 109 -9.60 9.38 -2.19
CA ARG A 109 -9.17 9.62 -3.58
C ARG A 109 -8.31 8.49 -4.11
N TRP A 110 -7.43 7.95 -3.27
CA TRP A 110 -6.56 6.83 -3.63
C TRP A 110 -7.36 5.55 -3.91
N LYS A 111 -8.37 5.25 -3.09
CA LYS A 111 -9.31 4.13 -3.32
C LYS A 111 -10.10 4.32 -4.61
N ALA A 112 -10.69 5.49 -4.84
CA ALA A 112 -11.44 5.79 -6.06
C ALA A 112 -10.55 5.64 -7.31
N LYS A 113 -9.30 6.13 -7.25
CA LYS A 113 -8.31 5.95 -8.33
C LYS A 113 -7.97 4.48 -8.57
N GLN A 114 -7.85 3.69 -7.51
CA GLN A 114 -7.59 2.25 -7.61
C GLN A 114 -8.77 1.51 -8.24
N GLU A 115 -10.01 1.84 -7.87
CA GLU A 115 -11.22 1.26 -8.46
C GLU A 115 -11.30 1.54 -9.96
N ILE A 116 -11.05 2.78 -10.37
CA ILE A 116 -11.01 3.17 -11.80
C ILE A 116 -9.90 2.41 -12.53
N CYS A 117 -8.70 2.28 -11.94
CA CYS A 117 -7.60 1.54 -12.55
C CYS A 117 -7.92 0.04 -12.72
N CYS A 118 -8.58 -0.57 -11.74
CA CYS A 118 -9.04 -1.95 -11.84
C CYS A 118 -10.14 -2.15 -12.89
N GLN A 119 -11.09 -1.22 -12.96
CA GLN A 119 -12.18 -1.26 -13.95
C GLN A 119 -11.66 -1.10 -15.38
N THR A 120 -10.77 -0.13 -15.60
CA THR A 120 -10.12 0.10 -16.90
C THR A 120 -9.27 -1.09 -17.32
N ALA A 121 -8.49 -1.68 -16.41
CA ALA A 121 -7.70 -2.88 -16.69
C ALA A 121 -8.59 -4.08 -17.09
N LYS A 122 -9.74 -4.25 -16.42
CA LYS A 122 -10.71 -5.31 -16.75
C LYS A 122 -11.32 -5.09 -18.14
N LEU A 123 -11.78 -3.88 -18.43
CA LEU A 123 -12.30 -3.49 -19.75
C LEU A 123 -11.26 -3.71 -20.87
N LEU A 124 -10.01 -3.34 -20.64
CA LEU A 124 -8.91 -3.56 -21.59
C LEU A 124 -8.63 -5.04 -21.81
N ALA A 125 -8.66 -5.85 -20.75
CA ALA A 125 -8.52 -7.31 -20.87
C ALA A 125 -9.70 -7.92 -21.67
N ASP A 126 -10.93 -7.50 -21.39
CA ASP A 126 -12.14 -7.97 -22.08
C ASP A 126 -12.18 -7.56 -23.57
N LEU A 127 -11.54 -6.44 -23.93
CA LEU A 127 -11.35 -6.02 -25.32
C LEU A 127 -10.28 -6.86 -26.03
N SER A 128 -9.22 -7.28 -25.32
CA SER A 128 -8.16 -8.12 -25.88
C SER A 128 -8.61 -9.56 -26.16
N HIS A 129 -9.61 -10.09 -25.46
CA HIS A 129 -10.13 -11.45 -25.69
C HIS A 129 -11.16 -11.51 -26.83
N ARG A 130 -11.59 -10.36 -27.36
CA ARG A 130 -12.54 -10.25 -28.47
C ARG A 130 -11.89 -10.06 -29.84
N LYS A 131 -10.56 -9.96 -29.90
CA LYS A 131 -9.76 -9.99 -31.15
C LYS A 131 -9.11 -11.35 -31.31
#